data_AF-A0AAD3HJV5-F1
#
_entry.id   AF-A0AAD3HJV5-F1
#
_cell.length_a   1.000
_cell.length_b   1.000
_cell.length_c   1.000
_cell.angle_alpha   90.00
_cell.angle_beta   90.00
_cell.angle_gamma   90.00
#
_symmetry.space_group_name_H-M   'P 1'
#
loop_
_entity.id
_entity.type
_entity.pdbx_description
1 polymer ?
#
loop_
_entity_poly.entity_id
_entity_poly.type
_entity_poly.pdbx_seq_one_letter_code
_entity_poly.pdbx_strand_id
1 'polypeptide(L)'
;GGSSAKAAAAAAAAAPVRPRVDKAVIAVPAYFNDQQREATVAAGKLAGLSTVRLLREPVAAALSYGLDLRTDATVLVFDLGGGTYDVSLLEVGGGTVEVLATGGDAHLGGDDWDAVIADWLAEHYLRPAGHDPGSDPRLRANLRALAQAAKHALSESEEVALRMPVGGPGGSPLTARLTRAQLDLLSEGLWRRCRLPLDQACWRAGVDLDVVVGGHAALQQQLRSRGVPGWKVEAMQPQIRPLRRPPLSAVLLVGGATRLPSLDTFLANMTGIAPSRGRVDPDEAVALGAAVQAGILQGEISDLMVMEQWQASLMRALAKLQLQADPRVRQAVRRKYDLEEGE
;
A
#
# COMPACT_ATOMS: atom_id res chain seq x y z
N GLY A 1 32.38 57.37 -14.52
CA GLY A 1 32.68 56.79 -13.20
C GLY A 1 31.52 57.09 -12.29
N GLY A 2 30.59 56.13 -12.15
CA GLY A 2 29.35 56.28 -11.40
C GLY A 2 29.49 55.71 -9.99
N SER A 3 29.32 56.57 -9.00
CA SER A 3 29.10 56.21 -7.60
C SER A 3 27.59 56.26 -7.35
N SER A 4 26.93 55.10 -7.32
CA SER A 4 25.56 54.95 -6.80
C SER A 4 25.38 53.55 -6.23
N ALA A 5 26.07 53.27 -5.12
CA ALA A 5 25.79 52.11 -4.29
C ALA A 5 25.22 52.59 -2.95
N LYS A 6 23.91 52.86 -2.94
CA LYS A 6 23.09 52.88 -1.72
C LYS A 6 21.61 52.77 -2.07
N ALA A 7 20.94 51.88 -1.34
CA ALA A 7 19.49 51.71 -1.23
C ALA A 7 18.77 50.95 -2.36
N ALA A 8 18.89 49.62 -2.32
CA ALA A 8 17.79 48.72 -2.68
C ALA A 8 17.71 47.61 -1.62
N ALA A 9 17.30 48.01 -0.40
CA ALA A 9 16.86 47.10 0.63
C ALA A 9 15.33 47.13 0.69
N ALA A 10 14.75 45.95 0.86
CA ALA A 10 13.36 45.69 1.26
C ALA A 10 12.25 45.90 0.23
N ALA A 11 12.09 44.92 -0.65
CA ALA A 11 10.76 44.40 -1.01
C ALA A 11 10.87 42.94 -1.48
N ALA A 12 11.53 42.08 -0.68
CA ALA A 12 11.19 40.66 -0.73
C ALA A 12 9.82 40.55 -0.07
N ALA A 13 8.78 40.31 -0.86
CA ALA A 13 7.45 40.01 -0.34
C ALA A 13 7.60 38.87 0.68
N ALA A 14 7.42 39.18 1.96
CA ALA A 14 7.52 38.20 3.03
C ALA A 14 6.51 37.10 2.72
N ALA A 15 7.00 35.88 2.53
CA ALA A 15 6.15 34.71 2.50
C ALA A 15 5.24 34.74 3.74
N PRO A 16 3.95 34.38 3.63
CA PRO A 16 3.04 34.42 4.76
C PRO A 16 3.66 33.65 5.93
N VAL A 17 3.76 34.30 7.08
CA VAL A 17 4.27 33.70 8.31
C VAL A 17 3.35 32.53 8.63
N ARG A 18 3.80 31.32 8.31
CA ARG A 18 3.04 30.10 8.62
C ARG A 18 2.94 30.02 10.15
N PRO A 19 1.74 29.76 10.70
CA PRO A 19 1.59 29.59 12.14
C PRO A 19 2.52 28.47 12.61
N ARG A 20 3.11 28.66 13.80
CA ARG A 20 4.00 27.67 14.38
C ARG A 20 3.22 26.39 14.67
N VAL A 21 3.64 25.29 14.05
CA VAL A 21 3.09 23.96 14.31
C VAL A 21 3.86 23.34 15.49
N ASP A 22 3.16 23.00 16.56
CA ASP A 22 3.73 22.48 17.81
C ASP A 22 3.41 20.99 18.06
N LYS A 23 2.45 20.42 17.33
CA LYS A 23 1.98 19.03 17.46
C LYS A 23 1.80 18.42 16.08
N ALA A 24 2.10 17.12 15.96
CA ALA A 24 1.87 16.39 14.72
C ALA A 24 1.43 14.95 14.97
N VAL A 25 0.66 14.43 14.02
CA VAL A 25 0.50 13.00 13.80
C VAL A 25 1.49 12.59 12.72
N ILE A 26 2.31 11.59 12.99
CA ILE A 26 3.31 11.05 12.06
C ILE A 26 2.92 9.63 11.70
N ALA A 27 2.76 9.35 10.41
CA ALA A 27 2.50 8.01 9.94
C ALA A 27 3.76 7.14 10.03
N VAL A 28 3.58 5.85 10.35
CA VAL A 28 4.65 4.85 10.40
C VAL A 28 4.20 3.53 9.76
N PRO A 29 5.13 2.74 9.19
CA PRO A 29 4.80 1.44 8.63
C PRO A 29 4.15 0.51 9.65
N ALA A 30 3.25 -0.36 9.19
CA ALA A 30 2.46 -1.22 10.08
C ALA A 30 3.33 -2.20 10.89
N TYR A 31 4.46 -2.63 10.32
CA TYR A 31 5.40 -3.59 10.89
C TYR A 31 6.47 -2.95 11.80
N PHE A 32 6.47 -1.63 11.99
CA PHE A 32 7.44 -0.97 12.87
C PHE A 32 7.37 -1.52 14.30
N ASN A 33 8.53 -1.93 14.81
CA ASN A 33 8.69 -2.36 16.21
C ASN A 33 8.78 -1.16 17.17
N ASP A 34 8.78 -1.43 18.47
CA ASP A 34 8.79 -0.38 19.50
C ASP A 34 10.01 0.54 19.40
N GLN A 35 11.19 -0.01 19.14
CA GLN A 35 12.42 0.78 18.99
C GLN A 35 12.34 1.75 17.81
N GLN A 36 11.81 1.30 16.66
CA GLN A 36 11.63 2.14 15.48
C GLN A 36 10.57 3.22 15.73
N ARG A 37 9.48 2.89 16.44
CA ARG A 37 8.44 3.86 16.84
C ARG A 37 8.99 4.93 17.77
N GLU A 38 9.75 4.54 18.78
CA GLU A 38 10.41 5.47 19.69
C GLU A 38 11.39 6.39 18.97
N ALA A 39 12.16 5.84 18.03
CA ALA A 39 13.07 6.62 17.20
C ALA A 39 12.31 7.68 16.37
N THR A 40 11.18 7.33 15.77
CA THR A 40 10.33 8.30 15.03
C THR A 40 9.79 9.40 15.95
N VAL A 41 9.34 9.06 17.17
CA VAL A 41 8.90 10.06 18.15
C VAL A 41 10.05 10.99 18.55
N ALA A 42 11.24 10.44 18.78
CA ALA A 42 12.43 11.22 19.11
C ALA A 42 12.82 12.16 17.96
N ALA A 43 12.76 11.70 16.70
CA ALA A 43 13.00 12.52 15.52
C ALA A 43 12.01 13.70 15.43
N GLY A 44 10.71 13.46 15.67
CA GLY A 44 9.72 14.53 15.71
C GLY A 44 9.98 15.56 16.81
N LYS A 45 10.40 15.12 18.01
CA LYS A 45 10.80 16.02 19.09
C LYS A 45 12.04 16.85 18.74
N LEU A 46 13.05 16.24 18.11
CA LEU A 46 14.24 16.93 17.61
C LEU A 46 13.89 17.96 16.52
N ALA A 47 12.85 17.71 15.72
CA ALA A 47 12.30 18.66 14.76
C ALA A 47 11.49 19.82 15.40
N GLY A 48 11.39 19.87 16.73
CA GLY A 48 10.72 20.94 17.47
C GLY A 48 9.24 20.72 17.76
N LEU A 49 8.72 19.50 17.51
CA LEU A 49 7.35 19.13 17.87
C LEU A 49 7.28 18.78 19.36
N SER A 50 6.40 19.46 20.10
CA SER A 50 6.17 19.20 21.52
C SER A 50 5.42 17.88 21.76
N THR A 51 4.51 17.54 20.85
CA THR A 51 3.70 16.32 20.91
C THR A 51 3.74 15.61 19.56
N VAL A 52 4.11 14.34 19.58
CA VAL A 52 4.09 13.46 18.42
C VAL A 52 3.17 12.31 18.73
N ARG A 53 2.16 12.09 17.88
CA ARG A 53 1.34 10.88 17.88
C ARG A 53 1.69 10.07 16.66
N LEU A 54 1.85 8.76 16.83
CA LEU A 54 2.07 7.87 15.70
C LEU A 54 0.73 7.35 15.18
N LEU A 55 0.67 7.13 13.88
CA LEU A 55 -0.46 6.48 13.21
C LEU A 55 0.09 5.43 12.27
N ARG A 56 -0.48 4.22 12.25
CA ARG A 56 -0.07 3.22 11.27
C ARG A 56 -0.53 3.64 9.88
N GLU A 57 0.36 3.59 8.90
CA GLU A 57 0.09 3.90 7.49
C GLU A 57 -1.19 3.25 6.93
N PRO A 58 -1.45 1.94 7.11
CA PRO A 58 -2.69 1.37 6.58
C PRO A 58 -3.94 1.91 7.28
N VAL A 59 -3.84 2.28 8.56
CA VAL A 59 -4.95 2.94 9.28
C VAL A 59 -5.14 4.36 8.73
N ALA A 60 -4.06 5.09 8.47
CA ALA A 60 -4.12 6.39 7.82
C ALA A 60 -4.82 6.30 6.46
N ALA A 61 -4.45 5.32 5.63
CA ALA A 61 -5.13 5.07 4.36
C ALA A 61 -6.63 4.79 4.55
N ALA A 62 -7.02 3.95 5.51
CA ALA A 62 -8.44 3.70 5.78
C ALA A 62 -9.21 4.99 6.15
N LEU A 63 -8.59 5.87 6.93
CA LEU A 63 -9.17 7.17 7.30
C LEU A 63 -9.29 8.11 6.10
N SER A 64 -8.27 8.20 5.25
CA SER A 64 -8.28 9.10 4.08
C SER A 64 -9.33 8.71 3.05
N TYR A 65 -9.58 7.41 2.92
CA TYR A 65 -10.61 6.88 2.04
C TYR A 65 -12.04 7.09 2.58
N GLY A 66 -12.22 7.68 3.77
CA GLY A 66 -13.54 8.06 4.29
C GLY A 66 -14.49 6.88 4.38
N LEU A 67 -14.00 5.74 4.90
CA LEU A 67 -14.83 4.57 5.17
C LEU A 67 -15.86 4.88 6.26
N ASP A 68 -17.08 4.33 6.14
CA ASP A 68 -18.06 4.43 7.22
C ASP A 68 -17.63 3.49 8.35
N LEU A 69 -17.07 4.06 9.42
CA LEU A 69 -16.56 3.27 10.54
C LEU A 69 -17.65 2.67 11.42
N ARG A 70 -18.93 2.97 11.19
CA ARG A 70 -20.04 2.39 11.96
C ARG A 70 -20.47 1.03 11.40
N THR A 71 -20.19 0.78 10.13
CA THR A 71 -20.57 -0.47 9.46
C THR A 71 -19.40 -1.43 9.50
N ASP A 72 -19.65 -2.65 9.97
CA ASP A 72 -18.64 -3.70 10.01
C ASP A 72 -18.22 -4.07 8.57
N ALA A 73 -16.94 -3.89 8.28
CA ALA A 73 -16.33 -4.14 6.98
C ALA A 73 -14.91 -4.69 7.17
N THR A 74 -14.50 -5.59 6.27
CA THR A 74 -13.10 -6.02 6.18
C THR A 74 -12.47 -5.44 4.93
N VAL A 75 -11.41 -4.67 5.09
CA VAL A 75 -10.79 -3.88 4.02
C VAL A 75 -9.35 -4.29 3.84
N LEU A 76 -8.89 -4.38 2.59
CA LEU A 76 -7.50 -4.61 2.24
C LEU A 76 -6.85 -3.29 1.84
N VAL A 77 -5.73 -2.94 2.44
CA VAL A 77 -4.85 -1.86 1.98
C VAL A 77 -3.69 -2.48 1.24
N PHE A 78 -3.51 -2.10 -0.02
CA PHE A 78 -2.41 -2.50 -0.88
C PHE A 78 -1.49 -1.30 -1.09
N ASP A 79 -0.32 -1.33 -0.45
CA ASP A 79 0.68 -0.27 -0.52
C ASP A 79 1.86 -0.73 -1.37
N LEU A 80 2.05 -0.09 -2.53
CA LEU A 80 3.17 -0.36 -3.42
C LEU A 80 3.93 0.95 -3.67
N GLY A 81 5.00 1.14 -2.90
CA GLY A 81 5.90 2.27 -2.99
C GLY A 81 7.01 2.08 -4.03
N GLY A 82 8.07 2.88 -3.90
CA GLY A 82 9.26 2.78 -4.77
C GLY A 82 10.10 1.54 -4.49
N GLY A 83 10.31 1.18 -3.23
CA GLY A 83 11.18 0.05 -2.84
C GLY A 83 10.54 -0.99 -1.93
N THR A 84 9.32 -0.74 -1.44
CA THR A 84 8.63 -1.63 -0.50
C THR A 84 7.20 -1.89 -0.95
N TYR A 85 6.75 -3.09 -0.64
CA TYR A 85 5.39 -3.56 -0.85
C TYR A 85 4.83 -4.00 0.49
N ASP A 86 3.70 -3.43 0.89
CA ASP A 86 3.00 -3.78 2.11
C ASP A 86 1.53 -4.07 1.83
N VAL A 87 0.99 -5.04 2.57
CA VAL A 87 -0.43 -5.40 2.52
C VAL A 87 -0.97 -5.51 3.93
N SER A 88 -2.09 -4.85 4.19
CA SER A 88 -2.72 -4.85 5.51
C SER A 88 -4.21 -5.14 5.40
N LEU A 89 -4.68 -6.06 6.23
CA LEU A 89 -6.09 -6.36 6.37
C LEU A 89 -6.62 -5.64 7.60
N LEU A 90 -7.68 -4.88 7.41
CA LEU A 90 -8.28 -4.02 8.42
C LEU A 90 -9.71 -4.48 8.70
N GLU A 91 -10.08 -4.47 9.97
CA GLU A 91 -11.47 -4.50 10.42
C GLU A 91 -11.89 -3.07 10.73
N VAL A 92 -12.95 -2.64 10.07
CA VAL A 92 -13.59 -1.33 10.27
C VAL A 92 -14.98 -1.59 10.81
N GLY A 93 -15.36 -0.92 11.89
CA GLY A 93 -16.66 -1.15 12.53
C GLY A 93 -16.72 -0.61 13.95
N GLY A 94 -17.93 -0.37 14.45
CA GLY A 94 -18.16 0.13 15.81
C GLY A 94 -17.42 1.44 16.15
N GLY A 95 -17.13 2.28 15.14
CA GLY A 95 -16.37 3.53 15.29
C GLY A 95 -14.85 3.34 15.35
N THR A 96 -14.35 2.13 15.07
CA THR A 96 -12.93 1.76 15.21
C THR A 96 -12.32 1.20 13.92
N VAL A 97 -11.00 1.31 13.80
CA VAL A 97 -10.19 0.67 12.75
C VAL A 97 -9.11 -0.17 13.42
N GLU A 98 -9.10 -1.47 13.15
CA GLU A 98 -8.12 -2.42 13.68
C GLU A 98 -7.35 -3.12 12.56
N VAL A 99 -6.03 -3.21 12.72
CA VAL A 99 -5.18 -4.04 11.85
C VAL A 99 -5.29 -5.49 12.28
N LEU A 100 -5.81 -6.35 11.40
CA LEU A 100 -5.97 -7.78 11.63
C LEU A 100 -4.68 -8.56 11.32
N ALA A 101 -4.09 -8.26 10.18
CA ALA A 101 -2.89 -8.93 9.70
C ALA A 101 -2.15 -8.01 8.74
N THR A 102 -0.83 -8.18 8.70
CA THR A 102 0.05 -7.49 7.76
C THR A 102 0.96 -8.51 7.08
N GLY A 103 1.38 -8.18 5.87
CA GLY A 103 2.41 -8.85 5.09
C GLY A 103 3.09 -7.84 4.20
N GLY A 104 4.12 -8.27 3.48
CA GLY A 104 4.81 -7.41 2.52
C GLY A 104 6.12 -8.04 2.03
N ASP A 105 6.85 -7.25 1.25
CA ASP A 105 8.23 -7.50 0.83
C ASP A 105 8.99 -6.16 0.90
N ALA A 106 9.99 -6.11 1.79
CA ALA A 106 10.80 -4.91 2.04
C ALA A 106 11.79 -4.58 0.91
N HIS A 107 11.88 -5.43 -0.11
CA HIS A 107 12.77 -5.27 -1.27
C HIS A 107 12.00 -5.45 -2.57
N LEU A 108 10.73 -5.03 -2.61
CA LEU A 108 9.87 -5.07 -3.78
C LEU A 108 9.12 -3.74 -3.90
N GLY A 109 9.29 -3.03 -4.99
CA GLY A 109 8.52 -1.82 -5.27
C GLY A 109 8.64 -1.38 -6.72
N GLY A 110 8.22 -0.15 -7.02
CA GLY A 110 8.30 0.44 -8.36
C GLY A 110 9.70 0.41 -8.99
N ASP A 111 10.77 0.38 -8.20
CA ASP A 111 12.15 0.29 -8.65
C ASP A 111 12.46 -1.07 -9.30
N ASP A 112 11.78 -2.15 -8.90
CA ASP A 112 11.89 -3.46 -9.55
C ASP A 112 11.27 -3.44 -10.95
N TRP A 113 10.19 -2.69 -11.15
CA TRP A 113 9.62 -2.46 -12.49
C TRP A 113 10.57 -1.64 -13.36
N ASP A 114 11.27 -0.68 -12.77
CA ASP A 114 12.29 0.10 -13.48
C ASP A 114 13.47 -0.81 -13.86
N ALA A 115 13.86 -1.73 -12.97
CA ALA A 115 14.91 -2.70 -13.21
C ALA A 115 14.58 -3.64 -14.37
N VAL A 116 13.38 -4.22 -14.44
CA VAL A 116 13.02 -5.13 -15.56
C VAL A 116 13.01 -4.41 -16.92
N ILE A 117 12.59 -3.15 -16.97
CA ILE A 117 12.66 -2.33 -18.19
C ILE A 117 14.13 -2.04 -18.55
N ALA A 118 14.93 -1.64 -17.56
CA ALA A 118 16.35 -1.34 -17.76
C ALA A 118 17.13 -2.58 -18.24
N ASP A 119 16.87 -3.75 -17.66
CA ASP A 119 17.51 -5.01 -18.05
C ASP A 119 17.12 -5.41 -19.47
N TRP A 120 15.83 -5.29 -19.82
CA TRP A 120 15.36 -5.52 -21.18
C TRP A 120 16.06 -4.59 -22.20
N LEU A 121 16.14 -3.28 -21.91
CA LEU A 121 16.85 -2.31 -22.74
C LEU A 121 18.35 -2.63 -22.85
N ALA A 122 18.98 -3.00 -21.75
CA ALA A 122 20.39 -3.35 -21.72
C ALA A 122 20.69 -4.57 -22.60
N GLU A 123 19.87 -5.61 -22.48
CA GLU A 123 20.05 -6.86 -23.21
C GLU A 123 19.74 -6.73 -24.71
N HIS A 124 18.66 -6.05 -25.08
CA HIS A 124 18.16 -6.05 -26.45
C HIS A 124 18.68 -4.90 -27.32
N TYR A 125 19.15 -3.81 -26.70
CA TYR A 125 19.57 -2.60 -27.43
C TYR A 125 21.00 -2.18 -27.11
N LEU A 126 21.38 -2.10 -25.83
CA LEU A 126 22.70 -1.55 -25.46
C LEU A 126 23.84 -2.54 -25.70
N ARG A 127 23.77 -3.76 -25.17
CA ARG A 127 24.83 -4.78 -25.34
C ARG A 127 25.06 -5.14 -26.82
N PRO A 128 24.03 -5.31 -27.66
CA PRO A 128 24.23 -5.53 -29.10
C PRO A 128 24.90 -4.34 -29.81
N ALA A 129 24.70 -3.12 -29.29
CA ALA A 129 25.36 -1.91 -29.78
C ALA A 129 26.77 -1.69 -29.20
N GLY A 130 27.28 -2.62 -28.38
CA GLY A 130 28.60 -2.55 -27.76
C GLY A 130 28.67 -1.72 -26.48
N HIS A 131 27.53 -1.36 -25.87
CA HIS A 131 27.47 -0.61 -24.62
C HIS A 131 27.10 -1.54 -23.45
N ASP A 132 27.88 -1.48 -22.38
CA ASP A 132 27.61 -2.24 -21.16
C ASP A 132 27.29 -1.33 -19.96
N PRO A 133 26.02 -1.25 -19.51
CA PRO A 133 25.65 -0.52 -18.29
C PRO A 133 26.26 -1.08 -16.99
N GLY A 134 26.76 -2.32 -17.00
CA GLY A 134 27.46 -2.90 -15.84
C GLY A 134 28.75 -2.15 -15.52
N SER A 135 29.52 -1.81 -16.56
CA SER A 135 30.81 -1.14 -16.46
C SER A 135 30.75 0.40 -16.48
N ASP A 136 29.64 1.01 -16.92
CA ASP A 136 29.45 2.47 -16.94
C ASP A 136 28.36 2.94 -15.93
N PRO A 137 28.75 3.53 -14.78
CA PRO A 137 27.81 4.07 -13.80
C PRO A 137 26.90 5.17 -14.31
N ARG A 138 27.36 6.01 -15.24
CA ARG A 138 26.56 7.11 -15.82
C ARG A 138 25.51 6.55 -16.75
N LEU A 139 25.89 5.61 -17.61
CA LEU A 139 24.94 4.90 -18.48
C LEU A 139 23.88 4.18 -17.64
N ARG A 140 24.28 3.49 -16.57
CA ARG A 140 23.35 2.82 -15.65
C ARG A 140 22.36 3.77 -14.98
N ALA A 141 22.82 4.94 -14.52
CA ALA A 141 21.95 5.95 -13.93
C ALA A 141 20.95 6.51 -14.95
N ASN A 142 21.41 6.84 -16.15
CA ASN A 142 20.54 7.31 -17.23
C ASN A 142 19.52 6.25 -17.67
N LEU A 143 19.93 4.98 -17.72
CA LEU A 143 19.05 3.87 -18.08
C LEU A 143 17.93 3.67 -17.05
N ARG A 144 18.25 3.76 -15.74
CA ARG A 144 17.25 3.72 -14.67
C ARG A 144 16.25 4.88 -14.76
N ALA A 145 16.74 6.10 -15.00
CA ALA A 145 15.86 7.27 -15.17
C ALA A 145 14.94 7.13 -16.40
N LEU A 146 15.49 6.61 -17.51
CA LEU A 146 14.71 6.33 -18.72
C LEU A 146 13.65 5.25 -18.48
N ALA A 147 14.00 4.18 -17.76
CA ALA A 147 13.09 3.10 -17.40
C ALA A 147 11.93 3.60 -16.51
N GLN A 148 12.24 4.42 -15.50
CA GLN A 148 11.22 5.04 -14.64
C GLN A 148 10.26 5.93 -15.44
N ALA A 149 10.80 6.78 -16.31
CA ALA A 149 9.97 7.62 -17.18
C ALA A 149 9.10 6.78 -18.13
N ALA A 150 9.64 5.68 -18.67
CA ALA A 150 8.89 4.74 -19.50
C ALA A 150 7.73 4.11 -18.73
N LYS A 151 7.99 3.61 -17.51
CA LYS A 151 6.98 3.02 -16.61
C LYS A 151 5.84 4.00 -16.34
N HIS A 152 6.17 5.25 -16.00
CA HIS A 152 5.17 6.29 -15.75
C HIS A 152 4.34 6.58 -17.00
N ALA A 153 4.99 6.76 -18.16
CA ALA A 153 4.28 6.99 -19.43
C ALA A 153 3.34 5.83 -19.79
N LEU A 154 3.74 4.59 -19.53
CA LEU A 154 2.93 3.39 -19.80
C LEU A 154 1.74 3.21 -18.84
N SER A 155 1.70 3.95 -17.74
CA SER A 155 0.50 4.02 -16.89
C SER A 155 -0.64 4.80 -17.55
N GLU A 156 -0.33 5.67 -18.51
CA GLU A 156 -1.32 6.50 -19.23
C GLU A 156 -1.46 6.11 -20.70
N SER A 157 -0.38 5.64 -21.33
CA SER A 157 -0.30 5.31 -22.75
C SER A 157 -0.10 3.82 -22.99
N GLU A 158 -0.49 3.31 -24.16
CA GLU A 158 -0.29 1.90 -24.55
C GLU A 158 1.15 1.60 -24.97
N GLU A 159 1.90 2.62 -25.36
CA GLU A 159 3.29 2.50 -25.82
C GLU A 159 4.09 3.77 -25.54
N VAL A 160 5.41 3.62 -25.49
CA VAL A 160 6.37 4.72 -25.36
C VAL A 160 7.58 4.49 -26.26
N ALA A 161 8.03 5.54 -26.93
CA ALA A 161 9.28 5.55 -27.68
C ALA A 161 10.42 6.00 -26.75
N LEU A 162 11.47 5.20 -26.68
CA LEU A 162 12.61 5.38 -25.78
C LEU A 162 13.84 5.72 -26.61
N ARG A 163 14.53 6.79 -26.25
CA ARG A 163 15.79 7.19 -26.88
C ARG A 163 16.93 6.96 -25.89
N MET A 164 17.86 6.09 -26.25
CA MET A 164 19.00 5.78 -25.40
C MET A 164 19.96 6.97 -25.34
N PRO A 165 20.70 7.14 -24.22
CA PRO A 165 21.68 8.22 -24.04
C PRO A 165 22.98 8.01 -24.84
N VAL A 166 23.05 6.93 -25.62
CA VAL A 166 24.20 6.51 -26.42
C VAL A 166 23.77 6.20 -27.86
N GLY A 167 24.70 6.31 -28.81
CA GLY A 167 24.47 5.96 -30.20
C GLY A 167 24.77 4.49 -30.49
N GLY A 168 24.13 3.95 -31.52
CA GLY A 168 24.48 2.66 -32.10
C GLY A 168 25.78 2.71 -32.91
N PRO A 169 26.19 1.59 -33.52
CA PRO A 169 27.34 1.54 -34.43
C PRO A 169 27.22 2.61 -35.53
N GLY A 170 28.30 3.38 -35.74
CA GLY A 170 28.31 4.48 -36.72
C GLY A 170 27.64 5.78 -36.25
N GLY A 171 27.27 5.90 -34.97
CA GLY A 171 26.74 7.14 -34.38
C GLY A 171 25.25 7.37 -34.60
N SER A 172 24.52 6.36 -35.11
CA SER A 172 23.07 6.43 -35.28
C SER A 172 22.36 6.53 -33.91
N PRO A 173 21.22 7.24 -33.81
CA PRO A 173 20.43 7.23 -32.57
C PRO A 173 19.93 5.82 -32.26
N LEU A 174 20.15 5.35 -31.04
CA LEU A 174 19.59 4.08 -30.59
C LEU A 174 18.22 4.32 -29.94
N THR A 175 17.18 3.72 -30.51
CA THR A 175 15.80 3.86 -30.05
C THR A 175 15.15 2.50 -29.82
N ALA A 176 14.22 2.47 -28.87
CA ALA A 176 13.38 1.32 -28.57
C ALA A 176 11.91 1.76 -28.51
N ARG A 177 11.00 0.81 -28.69
CA ARG A 177 9.57 1.02 -28.45
C ARG A 177 9.12 -0.05 -27.46
N LEU A 178 8.55 0.40 -26.34
CA LEU A 178 8.03 -0.48 -25.29
C LEU A 178 6.52 -0.30 -25.22
N THR A 179 5.78 -1.41 -25.25
CA THR A 179 4.32 -1.40 -25.07
C THR A 179 3.94 -1.81 -23.65
N ARG A 180 2.72 -1.45 -23.22
CA ARG A 180 2.18 -1.87 -21.92
C ARG A 180 2.11 -3.39 -21.82
N ALA A 181 1.65 -4.06 -22.88
CA ALA A 181 1.61 -5.52 -22.94
C ALA A 181 3.01 -6.16 -22.79
N GLN A 182 4.06 -5.55 -23.33
CA GLN A 182 5.43 -6.00 -23.12
C GLN A 182 5.87 -5.80 -21.66
N LEU A 183 5.57 -4.65 -21.05
CA LEU A 183 5.85 -4.41 -19.63
C LEU A 183 5.15 -5.43 -18.72
N ASP A 184 3.90 -5.76 -19.02
CA ASP A 184 3.14 -6.76 -18.25
C ASP A 184 3.78 -8.15 -18.33
N LEU A 185 4.31 -8.54 -19.50
CA LEU A 185 5.07 -9.78 -19.65
C LEU A 185 6.40 -9.75 -18.89
N LEU A 186 7.16 -8.64 -19.00
CA LEU A 186 8.45 -8.48 -18.32
C LEU A 186 8.32 -8.48 -16.79
N SER A 187 7.18 -7.99 -16.27
CA SER A 187 6.95 -7.83 -14.83
C SER A 187 6.12 -8.93 -14.18
N GLU A 188 5.76 -9.99 -14.91
CA GLU A 188 4.93 -11.09 -14.38
C GLU A 188 5.51 -11.73 -13.11
N GLY A 189 6.85 -11.83 -13.03
CA GLY A 189 7.56 -12.33 -11.86
C GLY A 189 7.39 -11.47 -10.60
N LEU A 190 7.22 -10.16 -10.76
CA LEU A 190 7.05 -9.23 -9.66
C LEU A 190 5.65 -9.35 -9.05
N TRP A 191 4.62 -9.50 -9.88
CA TRP A 191 3.26 -9.81 -9.39
C TRP A 191 3.20 -11.15 -8.63
N ARG A 192 3.98 -12.15 -9.07
CA ARG A 192 4.11 -13.41 -8.31
C ARG A 192 4.72 -13.19 -6.92
N ARG A 193 5.67 -12.26 -6.77
CA ARG A 193 6.23 -11.87 -5.46
C ARG A 193 5.19 -11.18 -4.57
N CYS A 194 4.33 -10.31 -5.14
CA CYS A 194 3.27 -9.63 -4.38
C CYS A 194 2.21 -10.60 -3.83
N ARG A 195 2.00 -11.74 -4.52
CA ARG A 195 0.93 -12.69 -4.19
C ARG A 195 1.10 -13.35 -2.83
N LEU A 196 2.27 -13.90 -2.54
CA LEU A 196 2.45 -14.71 -1.32
C LEU A 196 2.18 -13.91 -0.04
N PRO A 197 2.72 -12.68 0.14
CA PRO A 197 2.40 -11.88 1.31
C PRO A 197 0.91 -11.50 1.41
N LEU A 198 0.24 -11.27 0.28
CA LEU A 198 -1.20 -10.99 0.24
C LEU A 198 -2.00 -12.20 0.72
N ASP A 199 -1.74 -13.38 0.15
CA ASP A 199 -2.42 -14.63 0.52
C ASP A 199 -2.20 -14.95 2.02
N GLN A 200 -0.99 -14.76 2.52
CA GLN A 200 -0.67 -14.97 3.94
C GLN A 200 -1.38 -13.97 4.85
N ALA A 201 -1.46 -12.70 4.47
CA ALA A 201 -2.15 -11.68 5.25
C ALA A 201 -3.67 -11.95 5.30
N CYS A 202 -4.29 -12.27 4.18
CA CYS A 202 -5.69 -12.68 4.11
C CYS A 202 -5.96 -13.93 4.96
N TRP A 203 -5.11 -14.96 4.83
CA TRP A 203 -5.24 -16.17 5.63
C TRP A 203 -5.17 -15.89 7.13
N ARG A 204 -4.17 -15.12 7.58
CA ARG A 204 -4.01 -14.74 9.00
C ARG A 204 -5.17 -13.90 9.51
N ALA A 205 -5.77 -13.08 8.65
CA ALA A 205 -6.97 -12.32 8.96
C ALA A 205 -8.24 -13.18 9.00
N GLY A 206 -8.22 -14.43 8.54
CA GLY A 206 -9.41 -15.29 8.43
C GLY A 206 -10.27 -15.01 7.20
N VAL A 207 -9.70 -14.34 6.19
CA VAL A 207 -10.33 -14.05 4.90
C VAL A 207 -9.94 -15.14 3.91
N ASP A 208 -10.93 -15.89 3.43
CA ASP A 208 -10.73 -16.95 2.44
C ASP A 208 -10.95 -16.39 1.02
N LEU A 209 -9.86 -16.09 0.32
CA LEU A 209 -9.91 -15.52 -1.04
C LEU A 209 -10.51 -16.50 -2.07
N ASP A 210 -10.50 -17.81 -1.82
CA ASP A 210 -11.15 -18.78 -2.71
C ASP A 210 -12.67 -18.64 -2.72
N VAL A 211 -13.24 -18.13 -1.62
CA VAL A 211 -14.68 -17.90 -1.47
C VAL A 211 -15.11 -16.61 -2.15
N VAL A 212 -14.22 -15.60 -2.18
CA VAL A 212 -14.54 -14.28 -2.75
C VAL A 212 -14.56 -14.32 -4.28
N VAL A 213 -13.66 -15.10 -4.88
CA VAL A 213 -13.62 -15.33 -6.33
C VAL A 213 -14.41 -16.61 -6.63
N GLY A 214 -15.74 -16.50 -6.66
CA GLY A 214 -16.68 -17.60 -6.94
C GLY A 214 -16.51 -18.33 -8.29
N GLY A 215 -15.43 -18.07 -9.04
CA GLY A 215 -15.08 -18.69 -10.32
C GLY A 215 -13.77 -19.49 -10.33
N HIS A 216 -13.09 -19.67 -9.18
CA HIS A 216 -11.77 -20.30 -9.15
C HIS A 216 -11.73 -21.73 -9.67
N ALA A 217 -12.82 -22.50 -9.63
CA ALA A 217 -12.79 -23.87 -10.12
C ALA A 217 -12.51 -23.95 -11.63
N ALA A 218 -13.24 -23.18 -12.44
CA ALA A 218 -13.09 -23.15 -13.89
C ALA A 218 -11.76 -22.51 -14.32
N LEU A 219 -11.37 -21.41 -13.69
CA LEU A 219 -10.09 -20.74 -13.96
C LEU A 219 -8.90 -21.61 -13.52
N GLN A 220 -8.96 -22.26 -12.35
CA GLN A 220 -7.94 -23.23 -11.93
C GLN A 220 -7.84 -24.41 -12.88
N GLN A 221 -8.97 -24.92 -13.36
CA GLN A 221 -8.99 -26.03 -14.31
C GLN A 221 -8.37 -25.62 -15.65
N GLN A 222 -8.64 -24.39 -16.12
CA GLN A 222 -8.06 -23.81 -17.32
C GLN A 222 -6.56 -23.50 -17.19
N LEU A 223 -6.09 -23.11 -16.00
CA LEU A 223 -4.68 -22.90 -15.71
C LEU A 223 -3.92 -24.24 -15.61
N ARG A 224 -4.50 -25.23 -14.91
CA ARG A 224 -3.95 -26.59 -14.82
C ARG A 224 -3.85 -27.27 -16.19
N SER A 225 -4.85 -27.09 -17.07
CA SER A 225 -4.80 -27.65 -18.43
C SER A 225 -3.74 -27.01 -19.32
N ARG A 226 -3.25 -25.81 -18.97
CA ARG A 226 -2.11 -25.15 -19.61
C ARG A 226 -0.76 -25.50 -18.98
N GLY A 227 -0.72 -26.50 -18.09
CA GLY A 227 0.50 -26.91 -17.38
C GLY A 227 0.96 -25.92 -16.31
N VAL A 228 0.13 -24.92 -15.96
CA VAL A 228 0.40 -24.01 -14.85
C VAL A 228 0.12 -24.79 -13.55
N PRO A 229 1.13 -24.98 -12.66
CA PRO A 229 0.94 -25.73 -11.42
C PRO A 229 -0.23 -25.18 -10.59
N GLY A 230 -0.88 -26.05 -9.82
CA GLY A 230 -1.83 -25.63 -8.80
C GLY A 230 -1.17 -24.62 -7.86
N TRP A 231 -1.71 -23.40 -7.82
CA TRP A 231 -1.09 -22.22 -7.22
C TRP A 231 -1.06 -22.22 -5.68
N LYS A 232 -1.71 -23.19 -5.03
CA LYS A 232 -1.68 -23.39 -3.58
C LYS A 232 -0.58 -24.38 -3.21
N VAL A 233 0.43 -23.91 -2.49
CA VAL A 233 1.24 -24.80 -1.66
C VAL A 233 0.47 -25.01 -0.37
N GLU A 234 -0.40 -26.03 -0.33
CA GLU A 234 -1.10 -26.45 0.91
C GLU A 234 -0.11 -26.67 2.07
N ALA A 235 1.13 -27.04 1.76
CA ALA A 235 2.22 -27.23 2.72
C ALA A 235 2.73 -25.93 3.39
N MET A 236 2.31 -24.75 2.94
CA MET A 236 2.72 -23.45 3.53
C MET A 236 1.61 -22.77 4.36
N GLN A 237 0.43 -23.39 4.47
CA GLN A 237 -0.65 -22.85 5.30
C GLN A 237 -0.50 -23.33 6.75
N PRO A 238 -0.55 -22.44 7.76
CA PRO A 238 -0.64 -22.84 9.15
C PRO A 238 -1.83 -23.80 9.34
N GLN A 239 -1.62 -24.93 10.00
CA GLN A 239 -2.67 -25.94 10.21
C GLN A 239 -3.87 -25.42 11.01
N ILE A 240 -3.70 -24.32 11.74
CA ILE A 240 -4.76 -23.64 12.49
C ILE A 240 -5.33 -22.51 11.62
N ARG A 241 -6.56 -22.70 11.14
CA ARG A 241 -7.34 -21.64 10.48
C ARG A 241 -7.89 -20.68 11.55
N PRO A 242 -7.64 -19.36 11.45
CA PRO A 242 -8.32 -18.39 12.29
C PRO A 242 -9.84 -18.38 12.01
N LEU A 243 -10.61 -17.80 12.93
CA LEU A 243 -12.07 -17.66 12.79
C LEU A 243 -12.40 -17.02 11.43
N ARG A 244 -13.29 -17.67 10.68
CA ARG A 244 -13.68 -17.23 9.33
C ARG A 244 -14.37 -15.87 9.41
N ARG A 245 -13.85 -14.90 8.65
CA ARG A 245 -14.43 -13.56 8.51
C ARG A 245 -15.32 -13.47 7.27
N PRO A 246 -16.21 -12.46 7.21
CA PRO A 246 -16.89 -12.09 5.97
C PRO A 246 -15.89 -11.81 4.83
N PRO A 247 -16.32 -11.90 3.56
CA PRO A 247 -15.48 -11.53 2.43
C PRO A 247 -15.05 -10.07 2.51
N LEU A 248 -13.98 -9.73 1.78
CA LEU A 248 -13.51 -8.35 1.66
C LEU A 248 -14.64 -7.43 1.17
N SER A 249 -14.68 -6.22 1.70
CA SER A 249 -15.66 -5.20 1.34
C SER A 249 -15.06 -4.16 0.37
N ALA A 250 -13.75 -3.89 0.51
CA ALA A 250 -13.04 -2.93 -0.34
C ALA A 250 -11.54 -3.24 -0.40
N VAL A 251 -10.92 -2.75 -1.48
CA VAL A 251 -9.46 -2.71 -1.66
C VAL A 251 -9.04 -1.26 -1.84
N LEU A 252 -8.14 -0.77 -0.97
CA LEU A 252 -7.58 0.59 -0.98
C LEU A 252 -6.15 0.56 -1.52
N LEU A 253 -5.77 1.62 -2.23
CA LEU A 253 -4.46 1.72 -2.87
C LEU A 253 -3.63 2.82 -2.21
N VAL A 254 -2.35 2.53 -1.96
CA VAL A 254 -1.37 3.48 -1.44
C VAL A 254 -0.07 3.33 -2.22
N GLY A 255 0.63 4.44 -2.44
CA GLY A 255 1.94 4.45 -3.11
C GLY A 255 1.85 4.54 -4.64
N GLY A 256 2.73 5.36 -5.23
CA GLY A 256 2.66 5.71 -6.64
C GLY A 256 2.79 4.54 -7.62
N ALA A 257 3.45 3.42 -7.25
CA ALA A 257 3.54 2.26 -8.14
C ALA A 257 2.20 1.52 -8.28
N THR A 258 1.20 1.80 -7.42
CA THR A 258 -0.18 1.29 -7.61
C THR A 258 -0.89 1.86 -8.84
N ARG A 259 -0.34 2.89 -9.46
CA ARG A 259 -0.90 3.49 -10.69
C ARG A 259 -0.80 2.57 -11.91
N LEU A 260 0.07 1.56 -11.88
CA LEU A 260 0.23 0.56 -12.95
C LEU A 260 -1.13 -0.10 -13.29
N PRO A 261 -1.58 -0.07 -14.56
CA PRO A 261 -2.87 -0.65 -14.94
C PRO A 261 -2.99 -2.16 -14.70
N SER A 262 -1.90 -2.92 -14.82
CA SER A 262 -1.89 -4.37 -14.58
C SER A 262 -2.19 -4.75 -13.13
N LEU A 263 -2.02 -3.82 -12.19
CA LEU A 263 -2.42 -4.00 -10.79
C LEU A 263 -3.92 -4.26 -10.64
N ASP A 264 -4.76 -3.61 -11.44
CA ASP A 264 -6.22 -3.77 -11.33
C ASP A 264 -6.62 -5.19 -11.68
N THR A 265 -6.03 -5.73 -12.73
CA THR A 265 -6.24 -7.13 -13.14
C THR A 265 -5.70 -8.08 -12.08
N PHE A 266 -4.52 -7.80 -11.52
CA PHE A 266 -3.94 -8.60 -10.44
C PHE A 266 -4.86 -8.63 -9.21
N LEU A 267 -5.31 -7.48 -8.71
CA LEU A 267 -6.15 -7.39 -7.52
C LEU A 267 -7.56 -7.94 -7.75
N ALA A 268 -8.16 -7.70 -8.92
CA ALA A 268 -9.46 -8.28 -9.26
C ALA A 268 -9.36 -9.82 -9.30
N ASN A 269 -8.29 -10.37 -9.86
CA ASN A 269 -8.07 -11.83 -9.89
C ASN A 269 -7.81 -12.41 -8.50
N MET A 270 -7.11 -11.69 -7.63
CA MET A 270 -6.79 -12.15 -6.27
C MET A 270 -7.97 -12.03 -5.30
N THR A 271 -8.71 -10.93 -5.40
CA THR A 271 -9.68 -10.52 -4.37
C THR A 271 -11.12 -10.55 -4.85
N GLY A 272 -11.38 -10.62 -6.16
CA GLY A 272 -12.73 -10.50 -6.72
C GLY A 272 -13.32 -9.08 -6.64
N ILE A 273 -12.56 -8.11 -6.13
CA ILE A 273 -13.01 -6.74 -5.88
C ILE A 273 -12.18 -5.78 -6.72
N ALA A 274 -12.87 -4.85 -7.36
CA ALA A 274 -12.21 -3.75 -8.06
C ALA A 274 -11.56 -2.80 -7.03
N PRO A 275 -10.29 -2.40 -7.23
CA PRO A 275 -9.64 -1.47 -6.33
C PRO A 275 -10.28 -0.08 -6.36
N SER A 276 -10.24 0.61 -5.22
CA SER A 276 -10.86 1.93 -5.03
C SER A 276 -10.02 3.04 -5.70
N ARG A 277 -10.13 3.17 -7.02
CA ARG A 277 -9.45 4.24 -7.78
C ARG A 277 -10.20 5.59 -7.68
N GLY A 278 -9.45 6.68 -7.86
CA GLY A 278 -9.98 8.04 -8.08
C GLY A 278 -10.57 8.75 -6.85
N ARG A 279 -10.76 8.06 -5.72
CA ARG A 279 -11.29 8.67 -4.49
C ARG A 279 -10.23 9.44 -3.69
N VAL A 280 -9.03 8.88 -3.62
CA VAL A 280 -7.89 9.44 -2.90
C VAL A 280 -6.66 9.26 -3.77
N ASP A 281 -5.78 10.27 -3.80
CA ASP A 281 -4.48 10.13 -4.44
C ASP A 281 -3.61 9.14 -3.63
N PRO A 282 -3.10 8.05 -4.23
CA PRO A 282 -2.28 7.06 -3.53
C PRO A 282 -1.00 7.64 -2.88
N ASP A 283 -0.46 8.73 -3.41
CA ASP A 283 0.75 9.39 -2.89
C ASP A 283 0.42 10.31 -1.70
N GLU A 284 -0.83 10.74 -1.56
CA GLU A 284 -1.28 11.63 -0.48
C GLU A 284 -2.10 10.91 0.61
N ALA A 285 -2.60 9.70 0.32
CA ALA A 285 -3.53 8.97 1.18
C ALA A 285 -3.07 8.89 2.65
N VAL A 286 -1.81 8.52 2.88
CA VAL A 286 -1.25 8.40 4.22
C VAL A 286 -1.20 9.75 4.94
N ALA A 287 -0.77 10.81 4.27
CA ALA A 287 -0.67 12.14 4.85
C ALA A 287 -2.06 12.72 5.17
N LEU A 288 -3.02 12.54 4.27
CA LEU A 288 -4.42 12.91 4.48
C LEU A 288 -5.03 12.16 5.68
N GLY A 289 -4.75 10.87 5.81
CA GLY A 289 -5.17 10.06 6.95
C GLY A 289 -4.60 10.54 8.29
N ALA A 290 -3.31 10.90 8.30
CA ALA A 290 -2.67 11.51 9.47
C ALA A 290 -3.29 12.86 9.84
N ALA A 291 -3.66 13.67 8.85
CA ALA A 291 -4.39 14.92 9.08
C ALA A 291 -5.80 14.69 9.66
N VAL A 292 -6.54 13.69 9.16
CA VAL A 292 -7.82 13.28 9.75
C VAL A 292 -7.63 12.87 11.21
N GLN A 293 -6.61 12.06 11.51
CA GLN A 293 -6.30 11.69 12.90
C GLN A 293 -5.98 12.90 13.79
N ALA A 294 -5.29 13.90 13.26
CA ALA A 294 -5.01 15.13 14.00
C ALA A 294 -6.31 15.90 14.33
N GLY A 295 -7.24 16.00 13.38
CA GLY A 295 -8.56 16.62 13.58
C GLY A 295 -9.41 15.89 14.63
N ILE A 296 -9.36 14.55 14.67
CA ILE A 296 -10.00 13.75 15.73
C ILE A 296 -9.41 14.09 17.10
N LEU A 297 -8.08 14.14 17.20
CA LEU A 297 -7.38 14.44 18.45
C LEU A 297 -7.65 15.87 18.96
N GLN A 298 -7.98 16.79 18.06
CA GLN A 298 -8.38 18.16 18.39
C GLN A 298 -9.87 18.28 18.73
N GLY A 299 -10.66 17.21 18.53
CA GLY A 299 -12.11 17.21 18.72
C GLY A 299 -12.88 17.90 17.59
N GLU A 300 -12.22 18.24 16.48
CA GLU A 300 -12.87 18.79 15.28
C GLU A 300 -13.68 17.73 14.54
N ILE A 301 -13.26 16.46 14.64
CA ILE A 301 -13.96 15.31 14.09
C ILE A 301 -14.50 14.47 15.26
N SER A 302 -15.82 14.50 15.42
CA SER A 302 -16.56 13.74 16.44
C SER A 302 -16.87 12.32 15.95
N ASP A 303 -17.16 11.39 16.87
CA ASP A 303 -17.65 10.02 16.59
C ASP A 303 -16.66 9.04 15.93
N LEU A 304 -15.37 9.37 15.87
CA LEU A 304 -14.32 8.51 15.36
C LEU A 304 -13.32 8.14 16.45
N MET A 305 -13.07 6.84 16.69
CA MET A 305 -12.05 6.40 17.64
C MET A 305 -11.07 5.45 16.98
N VAL A 306 -9.84 5.93 16.74
CA VAL A 306 -8.74 5.09 16.25
C VAL A 306 -7.97 4.56 17.45
N MET A 307 -7.86 3.23 17.54
CA MET A 307 -7.21 2.54 18.65
C MET A 307 -6.05 1.66 18.15
N GLU A 308 -5.06 1.47 19.01
CA GLU A 308 -4.04 0.44 18.81
C GLU A 308 -4.64 -0.96 18.98
N GLN A 309 -4.01 -1.97 18.37
CA GLN A 309 -4.54 -3.34 18.35
C GLN A 309 -4.72 -3.94 19.76
N TRP A 310 -3.80 -3.67 20.68
CA TRP A 310 -3.93 -4.13 22.07
C TRP A 310 -5.04 -3.39 22.81
N GLN A 311 -5.27 -2.10 22.51
CA GLN A 311 -6.34 -1.31 23.12
C GLN A 311 -7.70 -1.82 22.65
N ALA A 312 -7.84 -2.08 21.35
CA ALA A 312 -9.04 -2.68 20.78
C ALA A 312 -9.27 -4.10 21.36
N SER A 313 -8.23 -4.94 21.40
CA SER A 313 -8.30 -6.29 21.99
C SER A 313 -8.70 -6.27 23.47
N LEU A 314 -8.12 -5.36 24.26
CA LEU A 314 -8.47 -5.17 25.67
C LEU A 314 -9.91 -4.70 25.81
N MET A 315 -10.35 -3.72 25.03
CA MET A 315 -11.73 -3.24 25.06
C MET A 315 -12.72 -4.33 24.64
N ARG A 316 -12.40 -5.13 23.62
CA ARG A 316 -13.19 -6.30 23.22
C ARG A 316 -13.26 -7.36 24.32
N ALA A 317 -12.14 -7.64 25.00
CA ALA A 317 -12.10 -8.56 26.13
C ALA A 317 -12.91 -8.05 27.32
N LEU A 318 -12.76 -6.77 27.68
CA LEU A 318 -13.52 -6.11 28.74
C LEU A 318 -15.01 -6.06 28.41
N ALA A 319 -15.38 -5.70 27.17
CA ALA A 319 -16.76 -5.73 26.71
C ALA A 319 -17.34 -7.15 26.77
N LYS A 320 -16.60 -8.18 26.34
CA LYS A 320 -17.03 -9.58 26.48
C LYS A 320 -17.23 -9.97 27.94
N LEU A 321 -16.33 -9.58 28.84
CA LEU A 321 -16.45 -9.83 30.28
C LEU A 321 -17.65 -9.10 30.89
N GLN A 322 -17.88 -7.84 30.51
CA GLN A 322 -19.03 -7.06 30.96
C GLN A 322 -20.37 -7.59 30.39
N LEU A 323 -20.38 -7.99 29.12
CA LEU A 323 -21.52 -8.63 28.46
C LEU A 323 -21.84 -10.00 29.09
N GLN A 324 -20.81 -10.76 29.50
CA GLN A 324 -20.96 -11.99 30.26
C GLN A 324 -21.41 -11.72 31.70
N ALA A 325 -21.04 -10.60 32.30
CA ALA A 325 -21.46 -10.23 33.65
C ALA A 325 -22.92 -9.76 33.68
N ASP A 326 -23.42 -9.02 32.67
CA ASP A 326 -24.77 -8.45 32.65
C ASP A 326 -25.86 -9.50 32.34
N PRO A 327 -26.75 -9.82 33.30
CA PRO A 327 -27.82 -10.81 33.11
C PRO A 327 -28.83 -10.42 32.01
N ARG A 328 -29.04 -9.12 31.76
CA ARG A 328 -30.04 -8.62 30.79
C ARG A 328 -29.57 -8.85 29.37
N VAL A 329 -28.27 -8.67 29.11
CA VAL A 329 -27.70 -8.87 27.78
C VAL A 329 -27.60 -10.37 27.47
N ARG A 330 -27.25 -11.22 28.45
CA ARG A 330 -27.35 -12.68 28.31
C ARG A 330 -28.75 -13.12 27.89
N GLN A 331 -29.78 -12.55 28.49
CA GLN A 331 -31.17 -12.87 28.17
C GLN A 331 -31.59 -12.37 26.78
N ALA A 332 -31.10 -11.20 26.35
CA ALA A 332 -31.37 -10.64 25.03
C ALA A 332 -30.66 -11.40 23.89
N VAL A 333 -29.41 -11.83 24.10
CA VAL A 333 -28.66 -12.66 23.15
C VAL A 333 -29.27 -14.06 23.05
N ARG A 334 -29.67 -14.67 24.17
CA ARG A 334 -30.39 -15.96 24.20
C ARG A 334 -31.68 -15.91 23.38
N ARG A 335 -32.48 -14.85 23.53
CA ARG A 335 -33.71 -14.64 22.74
C ARG A 335 -33.46 -14.37 21.25
N LYS A 336 -32.35 -13.74 20.89
CA LYS A 336 -32.06 -13.37 19.49
C LYS A 336 -31.48 -14.54 18.67
N TYR A 337 -30.88 -15.54 19.34
CA TYR A 337 -30.18 -16.65 18.70
C TYR A 337 -30.73 -18.05 19.07
N ASP A 338 -31.86 -18.13 19.78
CA ASP A 338 -32.56 -19.38 20.14
C ASP A 338 -31.64 -20.48 20.69
N LEU A 339 -30.75 -20.09 21.61
CA LEU A 339 -29.83 -21.02 22.26
C LEU A 339 -30.52 -21.67 23.46
N GLU A 340 -30.94 -22.94 23.32
CA GLU A 340 -31.43 -23.76 24.43
C GLU A 340 -30.30 -24.20 25.37
N GLU A 341 -30.64 -24.40 26.65
CA GLU A 341 -29.71 -24.80 27.70
C GLU A 341 -29.24 -26.25 27.50
N GLY A 342 -27.98 -26.41 27.08
CA GLY A 342 -27.21 -27.64 27.31
C GLY A 342 -26.28 -27.42 28.50
N GLU A 343 -26.33 -28.34 29.46
CA GLU A 343 -25.47 -28.43 30.66
C GLU A 343 -23.96 -28.32 30.36
#